data_AF-A0A7X7VY85-F1
#
_entry.id   AF-A0A7X7VY85-F1
#
_cell.length_a   1.000
_cell.length_b   1.000
_cell.length_c   1.000
_cell.angle_alpha   90.00
_cell.angle_beta   90.00
_cell.angle_gamma   90.00
#
_symmetry.space_group_name_H-M   'P 1'
#
loop_
_entity.id
_entity.type
_entity.pdbx_description
1 polymer ?
#
loop_
_entity_poly.entity_id
_entity_poly.type
_entity_poly.pdbx_seq_one_letter_code
_entity_poly.pdbx_strand_id
1 'polypeptide(L)' 'MYSLKEQFYDGQGILRNPGERYQDKEGIFREPGEDFVDYMGMLRRADEEFYDSQSILRQPGENFYDGAGYLRER' A
#
# COMPACT_ATOMS: atom_id res chain seq x y z
N MET A 1 0.94 0.92 -1.05
CA MET A 1 0.58 0.49 0.32
C MET A 1 1.51 -0.60 0.77
N TYR A 2 1.67 -0.72 2.08
CA TYR A 2 2.50 -1.72 2.72
C TYR A 2 1.83 -2.21 4.01
N SER A 3 2.27 -3.38 4.47
CA SER A 3 2.00 -3.89 5.81
C SER A 3 3.29 -3.94 6.62
N LEU A 4 3.23 -3.56 7.89
CA LEU A 4 4.32 -3.80 8.85
C LEU A 4 4.12 -5.08 9.67
N LYS A 5 3.02 -5.80 9.49
CA LYS A 5 2.62 -6.94 10.33
C LYS A 5 2.62 -8.27 9.61
N GLU A 6 2.29 -8.30 8.32
CA GLU A 6 2.20 -9.53 7.52
C GLU A 6 2.72 -9.31 6.09
N GLN A 7 2.83 -10.40 5.32
CA GLN A 7 3.21 -10.31 3.91
C GLN A 7 2.07 -9.67 3.10
N PHE A 8 2.42 -8.88 2.10
CA PHE A 8 1.46 -8.20 1.24
C PHE A 8 1.97 -8.13 -0.20
N TYR A 9 1.05 -7.98 -1.16
CA TYR A 9 1.40 -7.68 -2.55
C TYR A 9 1.45 -6.17 -2.78
N ASP A 10 2.56 -5.66 -3.31
CA ASP A 10 2.75 -4.22 -3.54
C ASP A 10 1.95 -3.67 -4.74
N GLY A 11 2.16 -2.40 -5.09
CA GLY A 11 1.47 -1.71 -6.19
C GLY A 11 1.65 -2.36 -7.57
N GLN A 12 2.70 -3.18 -7.72
CA GLN A 12 3.01 -3.95 -8.93
C GLN A 12 2.68 -5.44 -8.80
N GLY A 13 2.05 -5.87 -7.70
CA GLY A 13 1.69 -7.26 -7.47
C GLY A 13 2.86 -8.17 -7.08
N ILE A 14 3.93 -7.60 -6.52
CA ILE A 14 5.08 -8.37 -6.02
C ILE A 14 4.90 -8.61 -4.53
N LEU A 15 5.08 -9.86 -4.09
CA LEU A 15 5.01 -10.23 -2.66
C LEU A 15 6.19 -9.62 -1.88
N ARG A 16 5.88 -8.96 -0.76
CA ARG A 16 6.83 -8.29 0.13
C ARG A 16 6.73 -8.84 1.55
N ASN A 17 7.85 -8.82 2.25
CA ASN A 17 7.86 -9.07 3.69
C ASN A 17 7.44 -7.81 4.47
N PRO A 18 6.95 -7.95 5.72
CA PRO A 18 6.60 -6.80 6.54
C PRO A 18 7.78 -5.83 6.70
N GLY A 19 7.54 -4.54 6.46
CA GLY A 19 8.57 -3.50 6.56
C GLY A 19 9.63 -3.49 5.45
N GLU A 20 9.50 -4.35 4.43
CA GLU A 20 10.35 -4.30 3.25
C GLU A 20 10.00 -3.08 2.37
N ARG A 21 11.00 -2.51 1.70
CA ARG A 21 10.77 -1.59 0.58
C ARG A 21 9.82 -2.21 -0.44
N TYR A 22 8.93 -1.40 -0.99
CA TYR A 22 7.87 -1.86 -1.89
C TYR A 22 7.76 -0.93 -3.09
N GLN A 23 7.08 -1.36 -4.15
CA GLN A 23 6.77 -0.49 -5.28
C GLN A 23 5.35 0.08 -5.13
N ASP A 24 5.18 1.38 -5.30
CA ASP A 24 3.87 2.01 -5.35
C ASP A 24 3.15 1.74 -6.68
N LYS A 25 2.00 2.37 -6.91
CA LYS A 25 1.19 2.13 -8.11
C LYS A 25 1.92 2.51 -9.42
N GLU A 26 2.86 3.44 -9.36
CA GLU A 26 3.67 3.86 -10.52
C GLU A 26 4.95 3.01 -10.70
N GLY A 27 5.21 2.07 -9.79
CA GLY A 27 6.40 1.23 -9.83
C GLY A 27 7.62 1.87 -9.17
N ILE A 28 7.43 2.98 -8.45
CA ILE A 28 8.51 3.67 -7.74
C ILE A 28 8.75 2.93 -6.42
N PHE A 29 10.02 2.63 -6.12
CA PHE A 29 10.38 2.05 -4.83
C PHE A 29 10.22 3.06 -3.71
N ARG A 30 9.57 2.63 -2.62
CA ARG A 30 9.31 3.40 -1.40
C ARG A 30 9.77 2.63 -0.18
N GLU A 31 10.24 3.34 0.82
CA GLU A 31 10.35 2.84 2.18
C GLU A 31 8.99 2.96 2.91
N PRO A 32 8.67 2.09 3.88
CA PRO A 32 7.52 2.28 4.75
C PRO A 32 7.54 3.65 5.43
N GLY A 33 6.47 4.42 5.30
CA GLY A 33 6.36 5.78 5.85
C GLY A 33 6.71 6.90 4.87
N GLU A 34 7.19 6.60 3.66
CA GLU A 34 7.32 7.60 2.60
C GLU A 34 5.98 7.90 1.92
N ASP A 35 5.89 9.10 1.34
CA ASP A 35 4.81 9.45 0.42
C ASP A 35 4.78 8.44 -0.75
N PHE A 36 3.59 8.08 -1.20
CA PHE A 36 3.40 7.04 -2.21
C PHE A 36 2.22 7.34 -3.13
N VAL A 37 2.20 6.73 -4.32
CA VAL A 37 1.04 6.81 -5.21
C VAL A 37 0.05 5.68 -4.88
N ASP A 38 -1.19 6.05 -4.53
CA ASP A 38 -2.27 5.11 -4.23
C ASP A 38 -2.83 4.42 -5.48
N TYR A 39 -3.81 3.51 -5.32
CA TYR A 39 -4.34 2.75 -6.45
C TYR A 39 -5.12 3.59 -7.47
N MET A 40 -5.56 4.80 -7.09
CA MET A 40 -6.20 5.75 -7.99
C MET A 40 -5.20 6.66 -8.70
N GLY A 41 -3.89 6.49 -8.46
CA GLY A 41 -2.86 7.31 -9.10
C GLY A 41 -2.63 8.65 -8.41
N MET A 42 -3.07 8.82 -7.16
CA MET A 42 -2.86 10.05 -6.39
C MET A 42 -1.66 9.93 -5.46
N LEU A 43 -0.81 10.97 -5.40
CA LEU A 43 0.25 11.07 -4.41
C LEU A 43 -0.37 11.31 -3.02
N ARG A 44 0.00 10.47 -2.06
CA ARG A 44 -0.48 10.46 -0.68
C ARG A 44 0.68 10.57 0.29
N ARG A 45 0.49 11.27 1.40
CA ARG A 45 1.33 11.11 2.59
C ARG A 45 1.11 9.75 3.24
N ALA A 46 2.11 9.22 3.93
CA ALA A 46 1.99 7.92 4.59
C ALA A 46 0.92 7.88 5.70
N ASP A 47 0.55 9.02 6.26
CA ASP A 47 -0.42 9.17 7.35
C ASP A 47 -1.74 9.83 6.94
N GLU A 48 -2.03 9.93 5.64
CA GLU A 48 -3.36 10.39 5.14
C GLU A 48 -4.21 9.24 4.58
N GLU A 49 -5.48 9.55 4.30
CA GLU A 49 -6.40 8.62 3.66
C GLU A 49 -5.93 8.25 2.24
N PHE A 50 -6.13 7.00 1.85
CA PHE A 50 -5.71 6.50 0.54
C PHE A 50 -6.75 5.55 -0.05
N TYR A 51 -6.72 5.36 -1.37
CA TYR A 51 -7.53 4.34 -2.04
C TYR A 51 -6.78 3.01 -2.14
N ASP A 52 -7.43 1.93 -1.69
CA ASP A 52 -6.90 0.58 -1.80
C ASP A 52 -7.09 -0.06 -3.19
N SER A 53 -6.62 -1.30 -3.38
CA SER A 53 -6.71 -1.96 -4.69
C SER A 53 -8.13 -2.21 -5.18
N GLN A 54 -9.12 -2.14 -4.29
CA GLN A 54 -10.54 -2.20 -4.61
C GLN A 54 -11.18 -0.81 -4.74
N SER A 55 -10.37 0.26 -4.81
CA SER A 55 -10.84 1.65 -4.89
C SER A 55 -11.66 2.08 -3.67
N ILE A 56 -11.42 1.48 -2.50
CA ILE A 56 -12.07 1.86 -1.25
C ILE A 56 -11.17 2.88 -0.53
N LEU A 57 -11.73 4.01 -0.11
CA LEU A 57 -11.02 4.99 0.71
C LEU A 57 -10.81 4.42 2.13
N ARG A 58 -9.56 4.43 2.60
CA ARG A 58 -9.16 3.90 3.91
C ARG A 58 -8.60 4.99 4.80
N GLN A 59 -8.92 4.92 6.09
CA GLN A 59 -8.23 5.73 7.09
C GLN A 59 -6.82 5.19 7.35
N PRO A 60 -5.87 6.03 7.80
CA PRO A 60 -4.56 5.58 8.23
C PRO A 60 -4.67 4.51 9.32
N GLY A 61 -4.08 3.33 9.06
CA GLY A 61 -4.07 2.21 10.02
C GLY A 61 -5.22 1.21 9.87
N GLU A 62 -6.21 1.49 9.02
CA GLU A 62 -7.23 0.49 8.67
C GLU A 62 -6.64 -0.65 7.83
N ASN A 63 -7.30 -1.81 7.91
CA ASN A 63 -7.04 -2.91 6.99
C ASN A 63 -7.37 -2.48 5.55
N PHE A 64 -6.62 -3.00 4.59
CA PHE A 64 -6.71 -2.61 3.19
C PHE A 64 -6.61 -3.83 2.26
N TYR A 65 -7.11 -3.72 1.04
CA TYR A 65 -6.85 -4.72 0.01
C TYR A 65 -5.52 -4.43 -0.71
N ASP A 66 -4.61 -5.40 -0.67
CA ASP A 66 -3.28 -5.32 -1.29
C ASP A 66 -3.33 -5.47 -2.82
N GLY A 67 -2.19 -5.44 -3.51
CA GLY A 67 -2.15 -5.47 -4.97
C GLY A 67 -2.65 -6.72 -5.66
N ALA A 68 -2.85 -7.80 -4.90
CA ALA A 68 -3.52 -9.01 -5.39
C ALA A 68 -4.98 -9.11 -4.91
N GLY A 69 -5.47 -8.11 -4.16
CA GLY A 69 -6.85 -8.05 -3.67
C GLY A 69 -7.08 -8.81 -2.37
N TYR A 70 -6.04 -9.13 -1.61
CA TYR A 70 -6.17 -9.76 -0.29
C TYR A 70 -6.29 -8.70 0.80
N LEU A 71 -7.18 -8.92 1.77
CA LEU A 71 -7.29 -8.05 2.93
C LEU A 71 -6.06 -8.23 3.83
N ARG A 72 -5.39 -7.13 4.15
CA ARG A 72 -4.17 -7.08 4.99
C ARG A 72 -4.31 -6.08 6.11
N GLU A 73 -3.63 -6.34 7.21
CA GLU A 73 -3.37 -5.33 8.23
C GLU A 73 -2.30 -4.36 7.75
N ARG A 74 -2.47 -3.06 8.04
CA ARG A 74 -1.47 -2.02 7.78
C ARG A 74 -0.31 -2.06 8.77
#